data_AF-A0A543HZT6-F1
#
_entry.id   AF-A0A543HZT6-F1
#
_cell.length_a   1.000
_cell.length_b   1.000
_cell.length_c   1.000
_cell.angle_alpha   90.00
_cell.angle_beta   90.00
_cell.angle_gamma   90.00
#
_symmetry.space_group_name_H-M   'P 1'
#
loop_
_entity.id
_entity.type
_entity.pdbx_description
1 polymer ?
#
loop_
_entity_poly.entity_id
_entity_poly.type
_entity_poly.pdbx_seq_one_letter_code
_entity_poly.pdbx_strand_id
1 'polypeptide(L)'
;MHTLSETLMDLGLVVEVDGRRPEGRGRAGRTARAYQFNARMASVVGIDLGDHKVSVTVSDLAGNELASRTEVFAHLGVSGRDRVTTTRRLIRSVLRAAGVESNSVLHVAVGVAAPVDGSGRVVASGEPGYMPGLADVNIAKSIGRGFPYPVVIENDANLAALGECWKGAGVGVDNLVVLLSGERLGTGLISGGQLMRGQHHMAGELAFLELVAGVGDTTGVAGLAQTLGRRAVADSRPRAESPGSLYALSDGDAAKVGSKQVIDAARHGDHEAAEVLRRVAEQMARVVAVLATLLDPEVLIFSGGGAAIAELIRDDISRQVPAFVPRPPRIVASPLGDRAVLVGATKLALDHAHHQLFKLLDAHAGPSQMRV
;
A
#
# COMPACT_ATOMS: atom_id res chain seq x y z
N MET A 1 21.73 0.45 32.64
CA MET A 1 20.26 0.49 32.84
C MET A 1 19.82 1.88 33.33
N HIS A 2 20.25 2.37 34.50
CA HIS A 2 19.84 3.69 35.01
C HIS A 2 20.13 4.85 34.03
N THR A 3 21.35 4.89 33.47
CA THR A 3 21.78 5.90 32.49
C THR A 3 21.00 5.87 31.18
N LEU A 4 20.67 4.68 30.65
CA LEU A 4 19.90 4.57 29.41
C LEU A 4 18.44 5.01 29.62
N SER A 5 17.82 4.63 30.73
CA SER A 5 16.46 5.07 31.06
C SER A 5 16.38 6.57 31.26
N GLU A 6 17.39 7.20 31.88
CA GLU A 6 17.49 8.66 32.01
C GLU A 6 17.63 9.33 30.64
N THR A 7 18.54 8.87 29.77
CA THR A 7 18.67 9.40 28.41
C THR A 7 17.37 9.28 27.60
N LEU A 8 16.67 8.14 27.71
CA LEU A 8 15.38 7.95 27.03
C LEU A 8 14.28 8.86 27.58
N MET A 9 14.29 9.17 28.87
CA MET A 9 13.37 10.13 29.48
C MET A 9 13.70 11.58 29.08
N ASP A 10 14.98 11.94 29.07
CA ASP A 10 15.45 13.28 28.66
C ASP A 10 15.09 13.57 27.20
N LEU A 11 15.15 12.55 26.34
CA LEU A 11 14.71 12.61 24.95
C LEU A 11 13.18 12.50 24.80
N GLY A 12 12.44 12.27 25.89
CA GLY A 12 10.99 12.10 25.90
C GLY A 12 10.49 10.82 25.24
N LEU A 13 11.37 9.87 24.91
CA LEU A 13 11.09 8.59 24.24
C LEU A 13 10.36 7.60 25.15
N VAL A 14 10.60 7.71 26.47
CA VAL A 14 9.87 6.94 27.46
C VAL A 14 9.33 7.86 28.55
N VAL A 15 8.20 7.47 29.11
CA VAL A 15 7.60 8.10 30.29
C VAL A 15 7.56 7.10 31.43
N GLU A 16 7.84 7.56 32.65
CA GLU A 16 7.66 6.74 33.86
C GLU A 16 6.16 6.57 34.12
N VAL A 17 5.75 5.33 34.38
CA VAL A 17 4.37 4.95 34.70
C VAL A 17 4.36 4.17 36.01
N ASP A 18 3.23 4.20 36.71
CA ASP A 18 3.10 3.45 37.96
C ASP A 18 3.23 1.94 37.70
N GLY A 19 4.24 1.32 38.32
CA GLY A 19 4.44 -0.12 38.24
C GLY A 19 3.24 -0.86 38.87
N ARG A 20 2.54 -1.69 38.08
CA ARG A 20 1.49 -2.57 38.61
C ARG A 20 2.10 -3.48 39.68
N ARG A 21 1.61 -3.38 40.92
CA ARG A 21 1.91 -4.39 41.95
C ARG A 21 1.26 -5.70 41.51
N PRO A 22 1.99 -6.84 41.49
CA PRO A 22 1.35 -8.13 41.37
C PRO A 22 0.35 -8.29 42.52
N GLU A 23 -0.92 -8.55 42.22
CA GLU A 23 -1.89 -8.88 43.24
C GLU A 23 -1.45 -10.16 43.94
N GLY A 24 -1.20 -10.08 45.25
CA GLY A 24 -0.87 -11.23 46.08
C GLY A 24 0.61 -11.61 46.10
N ARG A 25 1.44 -10.86 46.83
CA ARG A 25 2.44 -11.38 47.79
C ARG A 25 3.18 -10.22 48.44
N GLY A 26 3.03 -10.11 49.76
CA GLY A 26 3.78 -9.17 50.58
C GLY A 26 5.27 -9.46 50.52
N ARG A 27 6.04 -8.49 50.02
CA ARG A 27 7.41 -8.22 50.45
C ARG A 27 7.66 -6.73 50.28
N ALA A 28 8.05 -6.07 51.36
CA ALA A 28 8.48 -4.68 51.36
C ALA A 28 9.79 -4.56 50.56
N GLY A 29 9.66 -4.26 49.27
CA GLY A 29 10.75 -3.87 48.38
C GLY A 29 10.38 -2.56 47.71
N ARG A 30 11.40 -1.76 47.34
CA ARG A 30 11.21 -0.51 46.57
C ARG A 30 10.37 -0.81 45.33
N THR A 31 9.30 -0.05 45.10
CA THR A 31 8.42 -0.19 43.94
C THR A 31 9.26 -0.15 42.67
N ALA A 32 9.15 -1.16 41.81
CA ALA A 32 9.85 -1.17 40.54
C ALA A 32 9.36 0.00 39.68
N ARG A 33 10.28 0.81 39.15
CA ARG A 33 9.95 1.84 38.17
C ARG A 33 9.53 1.15 36.87
N ALA A 34 8.37 1.51 36.35
CA ALA A 34 7.92 1.04 35.04
C ALA A 34 8.04 2.19 34.04
N TYR A 35 8.42 1.86 32.82
CA TYR A 35 8.57 2.80 31.73
C TYR A 35 7.71 2.35 30.56
N GLN A 36 7.12 3.32 29.87
CA GLN A 36 6.31 3.12 28.68
C GLN A 36 6.91 3.92 27.53
N PHE A 37 6.90 3.36 26.32
CA PHE A 37 7.23 4.11 25.11
C PHE A 37 6.24 5.27 24.91
N ASN A 38 6.76 6.47 24.75
CA ASN A 38 5.97 7.66 24.51
C ASN A 38 5.62 7.78 23.02
N ALA A 39 4.71 6.93 22.55
CA ALA A 39 4.31 6.91 21.14
C ALA A 39 3.81 8.27 20.62
N ARG A 40 3.28 9.12 21.52
CA ARG A 40 2.69 10.42 21.19
C ARG A 40 3.68 11.59 21.21
N MET A 41 4.97 11.35 21.49
CA MET A 41 5.97 12.42 21.48
C MET A 41 6.11 13.09 20.11
N ALA A 42 5.80 12.35 19.05
CA ALA A 42 5.92 12.80 17.68
C ALA A 42 4.96 12.00 16.78
N SER A 43 4.92 12.34 15.50
CA SER A 43 4.05 11.70 14.52
C SER A 43 4.77 11.48 13.19
N VAL A 44 4.18 10.63 12.36
CA VAL A 44 4.58 10.42 10.97
C VAL A 44 3.38 10.61 10.05
N VAL A 45 3.64 10.90 8.78
CA VAL A 45 2.59 11.04 7.76
C VAL A 45 2.81 10.02 6.65
N GLY A 46 1.79 9.21 6.39
CA GLY A 46 1.72 8.33 5.24
C GLY A 46 0.83 8.95 4.16
N ILE A 47 1.25 8.88 2.90
CA ILE A 47 0.51 9.43 1.76
C ILE A 47 0.44 8.39 0.65
N ASP A 48 -0.76 8.20 0.11
CA ASP A 48 -1.03 7.47 -1.13
C ASP A 48 -1.44 8.51 -2.19
N LEU A 49 -0.54 8.80 -3.13
CA LEU A 49 -0.73 9.73 -4.24
C LEU A 49 -1.03 8.94 -5.52
N GLY A 50 -2.28 8.50 -5.65
CA GLY A 50 -2.77 7.77 -6.81
C GLY A 50 -3.33 8.66 -7.91
N ASP A 51 -3.78 8.03 -9.00
CA ASP A 51 -4.34 8.74 -10.16
C ASP A 51 -5.73 9.33 -9.90
N HIS A 52 -6.60 8.57 -9.22
CA HIS A 52 -7.99 8.96 -8.95
C HIS A 52 -8.19 9.66 -7.62
N LYS A 53 -7.27 9.50 -6.68
CA LYS A 53 -7.42 9.99 -5.31
C LYS A 53 -6.07 10.28 -4.66
N VAL A 54 -6.10 11.10 -3.62
CA VAL A 54 -5.02 11.24 -2.66
C VAL A 54 -5.54 10.86 -1.28
N SER A 55 -4.84 9.98 -0.58
CA SER A 55 -5.12 9.65 0.82
C SER A 55 -3.95 10.07 1.69
N VAL A 56 -4.23 10.68 2.83
CA VAL A 56 -3.23 11.11 3.82
C VAL A 56 -3.64 10.58 5.19
N THR A 57 -2.69 10.01 5.92
CA THR A 57 -2.87 9.57 7.31
C THR A 57 -1.77 10.15 8.19
N VAL A 58 -2.12 10.51 9.42
CA VAL A 58 -1.20 10.89 10.49
C VAL A 58 -1.24 9.79 11.55
N SER A 59 -0.07 9.33 11.97
CA SER A 59 0.08 8.23 12.91
C SER A 59 1.07 8.58 14.01
N ASP A 60 0.87 8.03 15.20
CA ASP A 60 1.84 8.10 16.30
C ASP A 60 3.05 7.18 16.03
N LEU A 61 4.09 7.22 16.88
CA LEU A 61 5.30 6.41 16.68
C LEU A 61 5.12 4.91 16.94
N ALA A 62 3.98 4.49 17.50
CA ALA A 62 3.60 3.08 17.61
C ALA A 62 2.81 2.60 16.38
N GLY A 63 2.51 3.51 15.44
CA GLY A 63 1.77 3.20 14.23
C GLY A 63 0.25 3.19 14.41
N ASN A 64 -0.27 3.85 15.46
CA ASN A 64 -1.71 4.06 15.62
C ASN A 64 -2.15 5.28 14.83
N GLU A 65 -3.14 5.10 13.96
CA GLU A 65 -3.74 6.19 13.18
C GLU A 65 -4.45 7.19 14.10
N LEU A 66 -4.06 8.46 14.01
CA LEU A 66 -4.66 9.57 14.74
C LEU A 66 -5.76 10.24 13.91
N ALA A 67 -5.52 10.42 12.61
CA ALA A 67 -6.51 10.90 11.66
C ALA A 67 -6.12 10.51 10.23
N SER A 68 -7.11 10.32 9.37
CA SER A 68 -6.91 10.11 7.94
C SER A 68 -7.98 10.84 7.11
N ARG A 69 -7.62 11.24 5.89
CA ARG A 69 -8.55 11.81 4.91
C ARG A 69 -8.18 11.35 3.50
N THR A 70 -9.20 11.17 2.68
CA THR A 70 -9.06 10.90 1.24
C THR A 70 -9.82 11.95 0.46
N GLU A 71 -9.24 12.39 -0.64
CA GLU A 71 -9.90 13.26 -1.62
C GLU A 71 -9.83 12.59 -3.00
N VAL A 72 -10.98 12.52 -3.67
CA VAL A 72 -11.12 11.95 -5.01
C VAL A 72 -11.07 13.08 -6.03
N PHE A 73 -10.30 12.90 -7.09
CA PHE A 73 -10.24 13.85 -8.20
C PHE A 73 -11.50 13.75 -9.07
N ALA A 74 -12.00 14.89 -9.52
CA ALA A 74 -13.23 14.94 -10.31
C ALA A 74 -13.08 14.40 -11.74
N HIS A 75 -11.85 14.35 -12.26
CA HIS A 75 -11.51 13.86 -13.59
C HIS A 75 -10.08 13.32 -13.61
N LEU A 76 -9.79 12.47 -14.61
CA LEU A 76 -8.45 12.00 -14.89
C LEU A 76 -7.56 13.09 -15.50
N GLY A 77 -6.24 12.90 -15.43
CA GLY A 77 -5.29 13.81 -16.05
C GLY A 77 -4.94 15.06 -15.22
N VAL A 78 -5.25 15.04 -13.92
CA VAL A 78 -4.82 16.10 -12.99
C VAL A 78 -3.29 16.22 -13.02
N SER A 79 -2.79 17.44 -13.18
CA SER A 79 -1.36 17.71 -13.30
C SER A 79 -0.60 17.35 -12.01
N GLY A 80 0.68 16.97 -12.14
CA GLY A 80 1.55 16.73 -10.98
C GLY A 80 1.60 17.90 -9.98
N ARG A 81 1.52 19.16 -10.45
CA ARG A 81 1.51 20.35 -9.58
C ARG A 81 0.21 20.46 -8.78
N ASP A 82 -0.93 20.20 -9.40
CA ASP A 82 -2.24 20.27 -8.73
C ASP A 82 -2.42 19.13 -7.74
N ARG A 83 -1.89 17.94 -8.06
CA ARG A 83 -1.78 16.80 -7.13
C ARG A 83 -0.99 17.14 -5.88
N VAL A 84 0.20 17.74 -6.04
CA VAL A 84 1.01 18.19 -4.89
C VAL A 84 0.30 19.29 -4.09
N THR A 85 -0.36 20.23 -4.76
CA THR A 85 -1.11 21.31 -4.09
C THR A 85 -2.25 20.75 -3.24
N THR A 86 -3.01 19.82 -3.81
CA THR A 86 -4.08 19.07 -3.13
C THR A 86 -3.51 18.31 -1.93
N THR A 87 -2.44 17.56 -2.13
CA THR A 87 -1.76 16.79 -1.07
C THR A 87 -1.33 17.68 0.10
N ARG A 88 -0.69 18.83 -0.17
CA ARG A 88 -0.29 19.80 0.89
C ARG A 88 -1.49 20.39 1.65
N ARG A 89 -2.63 20.57 0.99
CA ARG A 89 -3.87 20.98 1.66
C ARG A 89 -4.41 19.86 2.55
N LEU A 90 -4.44 18.61 2.06
CA LEU A 90 -4.86 17.45 2.85
C LEU A 90 -3.97 17.26 4.08
N ILE A 91 -2.63 17.31 3.94
CA ILE A 91 -1.70 17.19 5.07
C ILE A 91 -2.06 18.18 6.19
N ARG A 92 -2.22 19.47 5.86
CA ARG A 92 -2.61 20.50 6.85
C ARG A 92 -3.97 20.22 7.48
N SER A 93 -4.91 19.69 6.70
CA SER A 93 -6.24 19.33 7.20
C SER A 93 -6.21 18.13 8.15
N VAL A 94 -5.41 17.10 7.84
CA VAL A 94 -5.28 15.89 8.67
C VAL A 94 -4.49 16.19 9.93
N LEU A 95 -3.40 16.96 9.86
CA LEU A 95 -2.65 17.41 11.05
C LEU A 95 -3.54 18.18 12.03
N ARG A 96 -4.34 19.13 11.54
CA ARG A 96 -5.34 19.83 12.38
C ARG A 96 -6.35 18.88 12.99
N ALA A 97 -6.88 17.93 12.22
CA ALA A 97 -7.85 16.96 12.72
C ALA A 97 -7.25 16.03 13.80
N ALA A 98 -5.96 15.71 13.68
CA ALA A 98 -5.22 14.91 14.67
C ALA A 98 -4.76 15.72 15.89
N GLY A 99 -4.85 17.05 15.87
CA GLY A 99 -4.27 17.90 16.92
C GLY A 99 -2.74 17.87 16.95
N VAL A 100 -2.11 17.63 15.79
CA VAL A 100 -0.65 17.45 15.65
C VAL A 100 -0.04 18.70 15.05
N GLU A 101 0.96 19.26 15.74
CA GLU A 101 1.73 20.40 15.24
C GLU A 101 2.71 19.95 14.15
N SER A 102 2.92 20.78 13.13
CA SER A 102 3.76 20.39 11.97
C SER A 102 5.23 20.14 12.33
N ASN A 103 5.72 20.71 13.43
CA ASN A 103 7.07 20.50 13.95
C ASN A 103 7.23 19.17 14.72
N SER A 104 6.13 18.53 15.09
CA SER A 104 6.12 17.23 15.77
C SER A 104 6.09 16.05 14.79
N VAL A 105 6.04 16.32 13.49
CA VAL A 105 6.14 15.28 12.46
C VAL A 105 7.62 14.97 12.21
N LEU A 106 8.04 13.72 12.40
CA LEU A 106 9.43 13.29 12.16
C LEU A 106 9.69 12.91 10.71
N HIS A 107 8.69 12.32 10.04
CA HIS A 107 8.86 11.83 8.68
C HIS A 107 7.56 11.80 7.88
N VAL A 108 7.69 11.97 6.58
CA VAL A 108 6.60 11.82 5.61
C VAL A 108 7.04 10.83 4.53
N ALA A 109 6.22 9.84 4.25
CA ALA A 109 6.41 8.93 3.12
C ALA A 109 5.25 9.07 2.13
N VAL A 110 5.58 9.07 0.84
CA VAL A 110 4.62 9.23 -0.24
C VAL A 110 4.74 8.08 -1.22
N GLY A 111 3.67 7.31 -1.36
CA GLY A 111 3.47 6.35 -2.43
C GLY A 111 3.03 7.05 -3.70
N VAL A 112 3.65 6.71 -4.83
CA VAL A 112 3.24 7.19 -6.15
C VAL A 112 3.05 6.03 -7.10
N ALA A 113 1.99 6.08 -7.91
CA ALA A 113 1.72 5.11 -8.98
C ALA A 113 2.64 5.34 -10.19
N ALA A 114 3.95 5.26 -9.96
CA ALA A 114 5.00 5.40 -10.96
C ALA A 114 6.31 4.77 -10.46
N PRO A 115 7.25 4.44 -11.36
CA PRO A 115 8.61 4.05 -10.96
C PRO A 115 9.33 5.21 -10.27
N VAL A 116 10.08 4.91 -9.22
CA VAL A 116 10.81 5.89 -8.41
C VAL A 116 12.27 5.47 -8.31
N ASP A 117 13.19 6.34 -8.70
CA ASP A 117 14.63 6.05 -8.62
C ASP A 117 15.18 6.10 -7.18
N GLY A 118 16.44 5.70 -7.01
CA GLY A 118 17.12 5.73 -5.70
C GLY A 118 17.32 7.11 -5.09
N SER A 119 17.05 8.19 -5.84
CA SER A 119 17.05 9.55 -5.33
C SER A 119 15.65 10.03 -4.88
N GLY A 120 14.63 9.18 -4.99
CA GLY A 120 13.25 9.51 -4.65
C GLY A 120 12.57 10.36 -5.73
N ARG A 121 13.00 10.26 -6.99
CA ARG A 121 12.38 10.96 -8.12
C ARG A 121 11.58 10.00 -8.98
N VAL A 122 10.44 10.48 -9.47
CA VAL A 122 9.63 9.74 -10.45
C VAL A 122 10.42 9.66 -11.74
N VAL A 123 10.60 8.44 -12.25
CA VAL A 123 11.27 8.21 -13.53
C VAL A 123 10.28 8.54 -14.66
N ALA A 124 10.71 9.37 -15.61
CA ALA A 124 9.94 9.63 -16.80
C ALA A 124 9.97 8.39 -17.70
N SER A 125 8.90 7.61 -17.68
CA SER A 125 8.64 6.56 -18.65
C SER A 125 7.89 7.19 -19.83
N GLY A 126 8.39 6.97 -21.04
CA GLY A 126 7.73 7.41 -22.29
C GLY A 126 6.40 6.72 -22.58
N GLU A 127 5.88 5.93 -21.65
CA GLU A 127 4.56 5.31 -21.75
C GLU A 127 3.47 6.33 -21.39
N PRO A 128 2.42 6.48 -22.22
CA PRO A 128 1.33 7.43 -22.00
C PRO A 128 0.44 7.13 -20.77
N GLY A 129 0.80 6.16 -19.93
CA GLY A 129 -0.02 5.67 -18.80
C GLY A 129 0.38 6.17 -17.40
N TYR A 130 1.45 6.95 -17.26
CA TYR A 130 1.86 7.49 -15.96
C TYR A 130 1.26 8.88 -15.73
N MET A 131 0.87 9.17 -14.48
CA MET A 131 0.18 10.41 -14.07
C MET A 131 0.80 11.67 -14.73
N PRO A 132 0.04 12.45 -15.54
CA PRO A 132 0.60 13.51 -16.37
C PRO A 132 1.40 14.58 -15.60
N GLY A 133 2.62 14.84 -16.08
CA GLY A 133 3.51 15.88 -15.54
C GLY A 133 4.03 15.61 -14.13
N LEU A 134 3.86 14.38 -13.61
CA LEU A 134 4.35 14.03 -12.27
C LEU A 134 5.89 13.93 -12.25
N ALA A 135 6.51 13.40 -13.30
CA ALA A 135 7.98 13.32 -13.45
C ALA A 135 8.64 14.71 -13.52
N ASP A 136 7.91 15.73 -13.97
CA ASP A 136 8.41 17.11 -14.06
C ASP A 136 8.46 17.82 -12.70
N VAL A 137 7.91 17.20 -11.65
CA VAL A 137 7.81 17.79 -10.31
C VAL A 137 8.72 17.05 -9.35
N ASN A 138 9.58 17.77 -8.64
CA ASN A 138 10.24 17.22 -7.45
C ASN A 138 9.22 17.16 -6.31
N ILE A 139 8.53 16.02 -6.19
CA ILE A 139 7.45 15.80 -5.22
C ILE A 139 7.95 16.00 -3.79
N ALA A 140 9.07 15.38 -3.42
CA ALA A 140 9.64 15.48 -2.07
C ALA A 140 9.89 16.94 -1.66
N LYS A 141 10.59 17.71 -2.49
CA LYS A 141 10.87 19.14 -2.25
C LYS A 141 9.59 19.96 -2.22
N SER A 142 8.63 19.65 -3.08
CA SER A 142 7.40 20.43 -3.20
C SER A 142 6.45 20.18 -2.02
N ILE A 143 6.32 18.94 -1.56
CA ILE A 143 5.57 18.59 -0.35
C ILE A 143 6.30 19.11 0.91
N GLY A 144 7.62 18.97 0.98
CA GLY A 144 8.42 19.43 2.11
C GLY A 144 8.56 20.96 2.23
N ARG A 145 8.22 21.73 1.19
CA ARG A 145 8.38 23.20 1.21
C ARG A 145 7.60 23.83 2.37
N GLY A 146 8.30 24.51 3.28
CA GLY A 146 7.70 25.18 4.43
C GLY A 146 7.36 24.23 5.59
N PHE A 147 7.85 23.00 5.56
CA PHE A 147 7.77 22.04 6.66
C PHE A 147 9.17 21.58 7.08
N PRO A 148 9.40 21.31 8.37
CA PRO A 148 10.74 20.95 8.86
C PRO A 148 11.09 19.48 8.63
N TYR A 149 10.14 18.65 8.20
CA TYR A 149 10.31 17.21 8.10
C TYR A 149 10.87 16.74 6.75
N PRO A 150 11.65 15.65 6.73
CA PRO A 150 12.06 15.00 5.50
C PRO A 150 10.88 14.28 4.84
N VAL A 151 10.92 14.21 3.50
CA VAL A 151 9.92 13.52 2.68
C VAL A 151 10.63 12.47 1.84
N VAL A 152 10.21 11.20 1.97
CA VAL A 152 10.64 10.10 1.13
C VAL A 152 9.54 9.74 0.13
N ILE A 153 9.93 9.43 -1.10
CA ILE A 153 9.02 8.97 -2.16
C ILE A 153 9.34 7.51 -2.43
N GLU A 154 8.31 6.70 -2.62
CA GLU A 154 8.42 5.28 -2.93
C GLU A 154 7.33 4.90 -3.94
N ASN A 155 7.58 3.84 -4.70
CA ASN A 155 6.57 3.25 -5.56
C ASN A 155 5.39 2.70 -4.72
N ASP A 156 4.16 2.87 -5.21
CA ASP A 156 2.95 2.45 -4.50
C ASP A 156 2.86 0.93 -4.28
N ALA A 157 3.26 0.10 -5.25
CA ALA A 157 3.26 -1.35 -5.11
C ALA A 157 4.30 -1.82 -4.08
N ASN A 158 5.47 -1.17 -4.02
CA ASN A 158 6.46 -1.38 -2.95
C ASN A 158 5.87 -1.06 -1.57
N LEU A 159 5.16 0.06 -1.44
CA LEU A 159 4.49 0.40 -0.19
C LEU A 159 3.36 -0.59 0.12
N ALA A 160 2.57 -1.01 -0.85
CA ALA A 160 1.56 -2.04 -0.65
C ALA A 160 2.20 -3.32 -0.06
N ALA A 161 3.35 -3.75 -0.58
CA ALA A 161 4.09 -4.87 0.00
C ALA A 161 4.53 -4.66 1.44
N LEU A 162 5.07 -3.49 1.78
CA LEU A 162 5.39 -3.14 3.17
C LEU A 162 4.15 -3.13 4.07
N GLY A 163 3.02 -2.65 3.54
CA GLY A 163 1.74 -2.62 4.24
C GLY A 163 1.23 -4.04 4.54
N GLU A 164 1.26 -4.92 3.55
CA GLU A 164 0.86 -6.33 3.71
C GLU A 164 1.75 -7.08 4.70
N CYS A 165 3.07 -6.83 4.69
CA CYS A 165 4.00 -7.41 5.66
C CYS A 165 3.76 -6.92 7.09
N TRP A 166 3.28 -5.68 7.24
CA TRP A 166 3.13 -5.08 8.56
C TRP A 166 1.78 -5.39 9.22
N LYS A 167 0.68 -5.22 8.47
CA LYS A 167 -0.69 -5.34 9.01
C LYS A 167 -1.66 -6.11 8.12
N GLY A 168 -1.16 -6.74 7.05
CA GLY A 168 -2.00 -7.42 6.05
C GLY A 168 -1.78 -8.92 6.00
N ALA A 169 -1.96 -9.49 4.81
CA ALA A 169 -1.90 -10.93 4.60
C ALA A 169 -0.47 -11.51 4.57
N GLY A 170 0.54 -10.64 4.58
CA GLY A 170 1.96 -11.00 4.53
C GLY A 170 2.67 -11.02 5.89
N VAL A 171 1.94 -10.82 7.00
CA VAL A 171 2.53 -10.82 8.34
C VAL A 171 3.19 -12.16 8.64
N GLY A 172 4.48 -12.11 8.98
CA GLY A 172 5.29 -13.30 9.29
C GLY A 172 5.79 -14.09 8.08
N VAL A 173 5.65 -13.55 6.87
CA VAL A 173 6.12 -14.19 5.62
C VAL A 173 7.31 -13.41 5.05
N ASP A 174 8.44 -14.09 4.88
CA ASP A 174 9.69 -13.47 4.45
C ASP A 174 9.85 -13.39 2.92
N ASN A 175 9.13 -14.23 2.16
CA ASN A 175 9.21 -14.27 0.70
C ASN A 175 7.81 -14.16 0.11
N LEU A 176 7.45 -12.98 -0.38
CA LEU A 176 6.12 -12.73 -0.92
C LEU A 176 6.13 -11.76 -2.09
N VAL A 177 5.07 -11.85 -2.88
CA VAL A 177 4.77 -10.95 -3.98
C VAL A 177 3.44 -10.26 -3.68
N VAL A 178 3.40 -8.94 -3.73
CA VAL A 178 2.15 -8.18 -3.70
C VAL A 178 1.87 -7.62 -5.09
N LEU A 179 0.76 -8.04 -5.68
CA LEU A 179 0.21 -7.45 -6.90
C LEU A 179 -0.80 -6.37 -6.55
N LEU A 180 -0.38 -5.11 -6.64
CA LEU A 180 -1.32 -3.99 -6.64
C LEU A 180 -2.10 -4.06 -7.96
N SER A 181 -3.40 -4.33 -7.88
CA SER A 181 -4.15 -4.92 -9.01
C SER A 181 -5.43 -4.16 -9.38
N GLY A 182 -5.44 -2.84 -9.16
CA GLY A 182 -6.57 -1.97 -9.52
C GLY A 182 -6.76 -1.85 -11.03
N GLU A 183 -6.55 -0.67 -11.60
CA GLU A 183 -6.65 -0.44 -13.04
C GLU A 183 -5.41 -0.93 -13.81
N ARG A 184 -4.26 -0.86 -13.16
CA ARG A 184 -2.98 -1.38 -13.65
C ARG A 184 -2.37 -2.31 -12.60
N LEU A 185 -1.55 -3.24 -13.07
CA LEU A 185 -0.73 -4.11 -12.23
C LEU A 185 0.55 -3.37 -11.85
N GLY A 186 0.87 -3.38 -10.57
CA GLY A 186 2.19 -3.06 -10.02
C GLY A 186 2.61 -4.17 -9.05
N THR A 187 3.92 -4.38 -8.89
CA THR A 187 4.43 -5.45 -8.04
C THR A 187 5.37 -4.93 -6.98
N GLY A 188 5.09 -5.25 -5.72
CA GLY A 188 6.06 -5.11 -4.63
C GLY A 188 6.61 -6.49 -4.25
N LEU A 189 7.93 -6.58 -4.08
CA LEU A 189 8.66 -7.83 -3.88
C LEU A 189 9.34 -7.85 -2.52
N ILE A 190 9.08 -8.89 -1.72
CA ILE A 190 9.73 -9.10 -0.43
C ILE A 190 10.50 -10.42 -0.53
N SER A 191 11.80 -10.38 -0.19
CA SER A 191 12.64 -11.57 -0.10
C SER A 191 13.53 -11.48 1.12
N GLY A 192 13.58 -12.57 1.91
CA GLY A 192 14.26 -12.58 3.21
C GLY A 192 13.76 -11.49 4.18
N GLY A 193 12.47 -11.16 4.12
CA GLY A 193 11.85 -10.11 4.94
C GLY A 193 12.23 -8.68 4.54
N GLN A 194 12.90 -8.50 3.38
CA GLN A 194 13.36 -7.21 2.89
C GLN A 194 12.67 -6.85 1.58
N LEU A 195 12.29 -5.57 1.45
CA LEU A 195 11.78 -5.02 0.19
C LEU A 195 12.88 -4.97 -0.86
N MET A 196 12.65 -5.67 -1.97
CA MET A 196 13.54 -5.68 -3.12
C MET A 196 13.25 -4.48 -4.01
N ARG A 197 14.23 -3.58 -4.13
CA ARG A 197 14.19 -2.45 -5.08
C ARG A 197 15.00 -2.74 -6.35
N GLY A 198 16.04 -3.54 -6.22
CA GLY A 198 17.02 -3.77 -7.30
C GLY A 198 17.93 -2.55 -7.51
N GLN A 199 18.94 -2.72 -8.38
CA GLN A 199 20.00 -1.72 -8.60
C GLN A 199 19.47 -0.35 -9.05
N HIS A 200 18.42 -0.35 -9.88
CA HIS A 200 17.83 0.85 -10.47
C HIS A 200 16.46 1.19 -9.88
N HIS A 201 16.05 0.53 -8.80
CA HIS A 201 14.71 0.67 -8.22
C HIS A 201 13.57 0.24 -9.18
N MET A 202 13.87 -0.71 -10.07
CA MET A 202 12.95 -1.25 -11.09
C MET A 202 12.59 -2.73 -10.83
N ALA A 203 12.91 -3.29 -9.66
CA ALA A 203 12.49 -4.64 -9.33
C ALA A 203 10.95 -4.69 -9.23
N GLY A 204 10.33 -5.70 -9.84
CA GLY A 204 8.87 -5.85 -9.85
C GLY A 204 8.15 -5.22 -11.05
N GLU A 205 8.87 -4.54 -11.94
CA GLU A 205 8.30 -4.00 -13.18
C GLU A 205 7.76 -5.10 -14.11
N LEU A 206 6.59 -4.86 -14.68
CA LEU A 206 5.78 -5.86 -15.38
C LEU A 206 5.73 -5.67 -16.90
N ALA A 207 6.65 -4.87 -17.48
CA ALA A 207 6.71 -4.66 -18.93
C ALA A 207 6.86 -5.97 -19.73
N PHE A 208 7.41 -7.04 -19.12
CA PHE A 208 7.48 -8.35 -19.75
C PHE A 208 6.12 -9.01 -20.04
N LEU A 209 5.02 -8.52 -19.44
CA LEU A 209 3.68 -9.07 -19.68
C LEU A 209 3.21 -8.91 -21.13
N GLU A 210 3.77 -7.96 -21.88
CA GLU A 210 3.56 -7.84 -23.32
C GLU A 210 4.02 -9.07 -24.10
N LEU A 211 4.98 -9.82 -23.55
CA LEU A 211 5.52 -11.04 -24.14
C LEU A 211 4.73 -12.29 -23.71
N VAL A 212 3.80 -12.17 -22.74
CA VAL A 212 3.04 -13.29 -22.20
C VAL A 212 1.75 -13.47 -22.99
N ALA A 213 1.68 -14.56 -23.74
CA ALA A 213 0.51 -14.89 -24.55
C ALA A 213 -0.77 -14.97 -23.69
N GLY A 214 -1.79 -14.21 -24.08
CA GLY A 214 -3.07 -14.10 -23.38
C GLY A 214 -3.08 -13.10 -22.22
N VAL A 215 -1.99 -12.37 -21.97
CA VAL A 215 -1.95 -11.23 -21.02
C VAL A 215 -1.76 -9.92 -21.77
N GLY A 216 -0.64 -9.75 -22.47
CA GLY A 216 -0.41 -8.69 -23.44
C GLY A 216 -0.11 -7.29 -22.89
N ASP A 217 -0.49 -6.95 -21.67
CA ASP A 217 -0.17 -5.67 -21.03
C ASP A 217 -0.24 -5.74 -19.49
N THR A 218 -0.11 -4.58 -18.84
CA THR A 218 -0.17 -4.41 -17.39
C THR A 218 -1.58 -4.04 -16.88
N THR A 219 -2.65 -4.33 -17.61
CA THR A 219 -4.02 -4.07 -17.14
C THR A 219 -4.30 -4.84 -15.85
N GLY A 220 -4.73 -4.13 -14.81
CA GLY A 220 -5.04 -4.67 -13.49
C GLY A 220 -6.32 -5.50 -13.47
N VAL A 221 -6.54 -6.22 -12.38
CA VAL A 221 -7.72 -7.08 -12.18
C VAL A 221 -9.02 -6.27 -12.30
N ALA A 222 -9.09 -5.08 -11.67
CA ALA A 222 -10.27 -4.23 -11.77
C ALA A 222 -10.43 -3.61 -13.16
N GLY A 223 -9.34 -3.17 -13.79
CA GLY A 223 -9.36 -2.61 -15.15
C GLY A 223 -9.77 -3.64 -16.21
N LEU A 224 -9.31 -4.88 -16.08
CA LEU A 224 -9.65 -5.98 -16.98
C LEU A 224 -11.12 -6.39 -16.82
N ALA A 225 -11.58 -6.55 -15.57
CA ALA A 225 -12.98 -6.85 -15.29
C ALA A 225 -13.91 -5.76 -15.84
N GLN A 226 -13.55 -4.48 -15.66
CA GLN A 226 -14.27 -3.37 -16.26
C GLN A 226 -14.30 -3.49 -17.79
N THR A 227 -13.15 -3.66 -18.43
CA THR A 227 -13.05 -3.70 -19.90
C THR A 227 -13.86 -4.86 -20.49
N LEU A 228 -13.78 -6.04 -19.89
CA LEU A 228 -14.54 -7.21 -20.33
C LEU A 228 -16.03 -7.06 -20.04
N GLY A 229 -16.41 -6.52 -18.87
CA GLY A 229 -17.80 -6.24 -18.52
C GLY A 229 -18.45 -5.22 -19.44
N ARG A 230 -17.71 -4.17 -19.84
CA ARG A 230 -18.16 -3.20 -20.85
C ARG A 230 -18.49 -3.86 -22.18
N ARG A 231 -17.62 -4.76 -22.63
CA ARG A 231 -17.84 -5.54 -23.86
C ARG A 231 -19.05 -6.45 -23.73
N ALA A 232 -19.19 -7.17 -22.61
CA ALA A 232 -20.34 -8.03 -22.35
C ALA A 232 -21.66 -7.25 -22.43
N VAL A 233 -21.74 -6.07 -21.81
CA VAL A 233 -22.95 -5.21 -21.87
C VAL A 233 -23.20 -4.66 -23.28
N ALA A 234 -22.15 -4.24 -24.00
CA ALA A 234 -22.28 -3.73 -25.37
C ALA A 234 -22.75 -4.80 -26.37
N ASP A 235 -22.32 -6.05 -26.17
CA ASP A 235 -22.69 -7.20 -27.00
C ASP A 235 -24.03 -7.83 -26.58
N SER A 236 -24.54 -7.47 -25.39
CA SER A 236 -25.82 -7.95 -24.88
C SER A 236 -27.01 -7.37 -25.65
N ARG A 237 -28.05 -8.19 -25.81
CA ARG A 237 -29.36 -7.74 -26.29
C ARG A 237 -30.27 -7.59 -25.07
N PRO A 238 -31.14 -6.56 -25.00
CA PRO A 238 -32.08 -6.40 -23.89
C PRO A 238 -32.98 -7.64 -23.82
N ARG A 239 -32.65 -8.55 -22.91
CA ARG A 239 -33.51 -9.69 -22.57
C ARG A 239 -34.33 -9.30 -21.34
N ALA A 240 -35.34 -10.12 -21.02
CA ALA A 240 -36.04 -10.03 -19.74
C ALA A 240 -35.06 -10.41 -18.64
N GLU A 241 -34.24 -9.45 -18.22
CA GLU A 241 -33.08 -9.68 -17.38
C GLU A 241 -33.42 -9.49 -15.91
N SER A 242 -32.79 -10.31 -15.08
CA SER A 242 -32.87 -10.19 -13.63
C SER A 242 -32.44 -8.76 -13.22
N PRO A 243 -33.12 -8.11 -12.26
CA PRO A 243 -32.72 -6.80 -11.73
C PRO A 243 -31.28 -6.75 -11.20
N GLY A 244 -30.68 -7.90 -10.89
CA GLY A 244 -29.28 -8.02 -10.45
C GLY A 244 -28.28 -8.34 -11.57
N SER A 245 -28.71 -8.38 -12.85
CA SER A 245 -27.82 -8.65 -13.98
C SER A 245 -26.84 -7.51 -14.23
N LEU A 246 -25.72 -7.80 -14.89
CA LEU A 246 -24.69 -6.79 -15.20
C LEU A 246 -25.25 -5.65 -16.04
N TYR A 247 -26.08 -5.98 -17.03
CA TYR A 247 -26.73 -5.00 -17.91
C TYR A 247 -27.75 -4.14 -17.15
N ALA A 248 -28.58 -4.74 -16.28
CA ALA A 248 -29.53 -3.99 -15.45
C ALA A 248 -28.83 -3.03 -14.48
N LEU A 249 -27.75 -3.50 -13.82
CA LEU A 249 -26.96 -2.68 -12.89
C LEU A 249 -26.19 -1.54 -13.58
N SER A 250 -26.06 -1.57 -14.91
CA SER A 250 -25.47 -0.50 -15.72
C SER A 250 -26.49 0.27 -16.56
N ASP A 251 -27.81 0.09 -16.35
CA ASP A 251 -28.87 0.65 -17.17
C ASP A 251 -28.70 0.40 -18.69
N GLY A 252 -28.09 -0.74 -19.06
CA GLY A 252 -27.72 -1.06 -20.44
C GLY A 252 -26.62 -0.17 -21.05
N ASP A 253 -26.02 0.73 -20.27
CA ASP A 253 -24.94 1.61 -20.71
C ASP A 253 -23.59 1.01 -20.31
N ALA A 254 -22.85 0.52 -21.30
CA ALA A 254 -21.50 0.01 -21.10
C ALA A 254 -20.59 1.02 -20.38
N ALA A 255 -20.71 2.33 -20.61
CA ALA A 255 -19.84 3.31 -19.97
C ALA A 255 -19.94 3.29 -18.44
N LYS A 256 -21.11 2.92 -17.90
CA LYS A 256 -21.38 2.81 -16.46
C LYS A 256 -20.86 1.53 -15.81
N VAL A 257 -20.38 0.56 -16.59
CA VAL A 257 -19.79 -0.65 -16.03
C VAL A 257 -18.44 -0.33 -15.41
N GLY A 258 -18.35 -0.54 -14.10
CA GLY A 258 -17.10 -0.59 -13.34
C GLY A 258 -16.92 -1.95 -12.67
N SER A 259 -15.79 -2.11 -11.97
CA SER A 259 -15.50 -3.33 -11.19
C SER A 259 -16.60 -3.66 -10.19
N LYS A 260 -17.22 -2.63 -9.59
CA LYS A 260 -18.33 -2.78 -8.66
C LYS A 260 -19.54 -3.45 -9.32
N GLN A 261 -19.98 -2.99 -10.49
CA GLN A 261 -21.11 -3.59 -11.20
C GLN A 261 -20.84 -5.05 -11.54
N VAL A 262 -19.62 -5.39 -11.95
CA VAL A 262 -19.23 -6.80 -12.22
C VAL A 262 -19.30 -7.65 -10.96
N ILE A 263 -18.77 -7.17 -9.82
CA ILE A 263 -18.85 -7.87 -8.53
C ILE A 263 -20.31 -8.08 -8.12
N ASP A 264 -21.10 -7.01 -8.14
CA ASP A 264 -22.49 -7.04 -7.68
C ASP A 264 -23.31 -7.98 -8.57
N ALA A 265 -23.13 -7.94 -9.90
CA ALA A 265 -23.80 -8.85 -10.82
C ALA A 265 -23.43 -10.32 -10.59
N ALA A 266 -22.14 -10.62 -10.42
CA ALA A 266 -21.67 -11.99 -10.16
C ALA A 266 -22.26 -12.55 -8.85
N ARG A 267 -22.40 -11.71 -7.81
CA ARG A 267 -23.06 -12.09 -6.55
C ARG A 267 -24.55 -12.38 -6.69
N HIS A 268 -25.21 -11.78 -7.67
CA HIS A 268 -26.59 -12.10 -8.03
C HIS A 268 -26.72 -13.30 -8.98
N GLY A 269 -25.61 -14.00 -9.29
CA GLY A 269 -25.61 -15.17 -10.17
C GLY A 269 -25.70 -14.83 -11.66
N ASP A 270 -25.35 -13.60 -12.04
CA ASP A 270 -25.32 -13.19 -13.44
C ASP A 270 -24.26 -13.95 -14.24
N HIS A 271 -24.68 -14.58 -15.34
CA HIS A 271 -23.81 -15.43 -16.16
C HIS A 271 -22.73 -14.63 -16.90
N GLU A 272 -23.06 -13.43 -17.40
CA GLU A 272 -22.09 -12.57 -18.11
C GLU A 272 -21.00 -12.10 -17.15
N ALA A 273 -21.37 -11.67 -15.94
CA ALA A 273 -20.42 -11.31 -14.91
C ALA A 273 -19.53 -12.50 -14.48
N ALA A 274 -20.10 -13.70 -14.36
CA ALA A 274 -19.32 -14.90 -14.07
C ALA A 274 -18.30 -15.22 -15.19
N GLU A 275 -18.68 -15.09 -16.46
CA GLU A 275 -17.79 -15.28 -17.60
C GLU A 275 -16.67 -14.22 -17.65
N VAL A 276 -17.00 -12.97 -17.32
CA VAL A 276 -16.00 -11.89 -17.16
C VAL A 276 -14.98 -12.27 -16.10
N LEU A 277 -15.43 -12.67 -14.90
CA LEU A 277 -14.55 -13.07 -13.80
C LEU A 277 -13.68 -14.27 -14.16
N ARG A 278 -14.24 -15.27 -14.85
CA ARG A 278 -13.51 -16.44 -15.33
C ARG A 278 -12.35 -16.05 -16.24
N ARG A 279 -12.57 -15.15 -17.19
CA ARG A 279 -11.51 -14.63 -18.09
C ARG A 279 -10.45 -13.84 -17.34
N VAL A 280 -10.83 -13.05 -16.34
CA VAL A 280 -9.87 -12.37 -15.47
C VAL A 280 -9.01 -13.40 -14.72
N ALA A 281 -9.61 -14.45 -14.18
CA ALA A 281 -8.90 -15.53 -13.50
C ALA A 281 -7.89 -16.24 -14.41
N GLU A 282 -8.27 -16.53 -15.65
CA GLU A 282 -7.39 -17.14 -16.66
C GLU A 282 -6.16 -16.28 -16.97
N GLN A 283 -6.37 -14.98 -17.17
CA GLN A 283 -5.28 -14.05 -17.43
C GLN A 283 -4.36 -13.92 -16.20
N MET A 284 -4.93 -13.81 -15.00
CA MET A 284 -4.16 -13.70 -13.76
C MET A 284 -3.41 -14.99 -13.41
N ALA A 285 -3.93 -16.18 -13.74
CA ALA A 285 -3.22 -17.44 -13.54
C ALA A 285 -1.89 -17.46 -14.31
N ARG A 286 -1.84 -16.87 -15.51
CA ARG A 286 -0.60 -16.73 -16.29
C ARG A 286 0.37 -15.75 -15.65
N VAL A 287 -0.13 -14.60 -15.18
CA VAL A 287 0.69 -13.60 -14.46
C VAL A 287 1.30 -14.23 -13.21
N VAL A 288 0.49 -14.90 -12.39
CA VAL A 288 0.92 -15.60 -11.18
C VAL A 288 1.95 -16.69 -11.51
N ALA A 289 1.74 -17.47 -12.57
CA ALA A 289 2.67 -18.51 -12.98
C ALA A 289 4.06 -17.96 -13.34
N VAL A 290 4.12 -16.83 -14.07
CA VAL A 290 5.42 -16.21 -14.41
C VAL A 290 6.13 -15.71 -13.15
N LEU A 291 5.42 -15.00 -12.27
CA LEU A 291 6.01 -14.50 -11.02
C LEU A 291 6.45 -15.64 -10.10
N ALA A 292 5.66 -16.70 -10.00
CA ALA A 292 6.00 -17.89 -9.23
C ALA A 292 7.25 -18.60 -9.78
N THR A 293 7.35 -18.71 -11.11
CA THR A 293 8.51 -19.32 -11.77
C THR A 293 9.81 -18.56 -11.50
N LEU A 294 9.75 -17.22 -11.51
CA LEU A 294 10.93 -16.38 -11.39
C LEU A 294 11.36 -16.15 -9.95
N LEU A 295 10.40 -16.10 -9.02
CA LEU A 295 10.62 -15.58 -7.66
C LEU A 295 10.40 -16.62 -6.56
N ASP A 296 9.72 -17.73 -6.85
CA ASP A 296 9.37 -18.78 -5.87
C ASP A 296 8.82 -18.22 -4.53
N PRO A 297 7.77 -17.36 -4.56
CA PRO A 297 7.25 -16.77 -3.34
C PRO A 297 6.43 -17.79 -2.53
N GLU A 298 6.35 -17.60 -1.22
CA GLU A 298 5.46 -18.40 -0.37
C GLU A 298 3.98 -18.01 -0.61
N VAL A 299 3.73 -16.71 -0.76
CA VAL A 299 2.39 -16.15 -0.97
C VAL A 299 2.43 -15.07 -2.04
N LEU A 300 1.40 -15.07 -2.89
CA LEU A 300 1.07 -13.97 -3.77
C LEU A 300 -0.23 -13.31 -3.29
N ILE A 301 -0.18 -12.01 -3.06
CA ILE A 301 -1.27 -11.23 -2.50
C ILE A 301 -1.78 -10.24 -3.57
N PHE A 302 -3.04 -10.36 -3.96
CA PHE A 302 -3.72 -9.34 -4.77
C PHE A 302 -4.21 -8.21 -3.86
N SER A 303 -3.65 -7.02 -4.03
CA SER A 303 -3.92 -5.85 -3.19
C SER A 303 -4.45 -4.65 -3.98
N GLY A 304 -4.83 -3.58 -3.27
CA GLY A 304 -5.44 -2.38 -3.84
C GLY A 304 -6.86 -2.60 -4.36
N GLY A 305 -7.27 -1.79 -5.35
CA GLY A 305 -8.63 -1.78 -5.90
C GLY A 305 -9.08 -3.07 -6.60
N GLY A 306 -8.15 -3.99 -6.88
CA GLY A 306 -8.44 -5.31 -7.42
C GLY A 306 -8.77 -6.37 -6.38
N ALA A 307 -8.49 -6.13 -5.08
CA ALA A 307 -8.59 -7.15 -4.04
C ALA A 307 -9.99 -7.78 -3.93
N ALA A 308 -11.05 -6.98 -4.07
CA ALA A 308 -12.43 -7.47 -3.99
C ALA A 308 -12.79 -8.43 -5.14
N ILE A 309 -12.31 -8.18 -6.36
CA ILE A 309 -12.46 -9.11 -7.48
C ILE A 309 -11.57 -10.33 -7.26
N ALA A 310 -10.32 -10.12 -6.83
CA ALA A 310 -9.37 -11.19 -6.57
C ALA A 310 -9.92 -12.21 -5.57
N GLU A 311 -10.66 -11.78 -4.54
CA GLU A 311 -11.31 -12.70 -3.60
C GLU A 311 -12.34 -13.62 -4.27
N LEU A 312 -13.06 -13.14 -5.30
CA LEU A 312 -14.02 -13.96 -6.05
C LEU A 312 -13.34 -14.98 -6.96
N ILE A 313 -12.13 -14.68 -7.45
CA ILE A 313 -11.44 -15.49 -8.46
C ILE A 313 -10.23 -16.25 -7.92
N ARG A 314 -9.80 -16.05 -6.67
CA ARG A 314 -8.56 -16.65 -6.14
C ARG A 314 -8.55 -18.17 -6.17
N ASP A 315 -9.70 -18.81 -5.97
CA ASP A 315 -9.81 -20.27 -6.03
C ASP A 315 -9.69 -20.76 -7.48
N ASP A 316 -10.23 -20.01 -8.45
CA ASP A 316 -10.11 -20.31 -9.88
C ASP A 316 -8.66 -20.16 -10.36
N ILE A 317 -7.98 -19.11 -9.91
CA ILE A 317 -6.54 -18.94 -10.17
C ILE A 317 -5.75 -20.09 -9.53
N SER A 318 -6.04 -20.44 -8.28
CA SER A 318 -5.35 -21.51 -7.55
C SER A 318 -5.49 -22.88 -8.21
N ARG A 319 -6.62 -23.14 -8.89
CA ARG A 319 -6.82 -24.36 -9.68
C ARG A 319 -6.05 -24.39 -10.99
N GLN A 320 -5.78 -23.24 -11.59
CA GLN A 320 -5.13 -23.13 -12.90
C GLN A 320 -3.60 -23.05 -12.82
N VAL A 321 -3.06 -22.37 -11.81
CA VAL A 321 -1.61 -22.16 -11.65
C VAL A 321 -0.78 -23.47 -11.62
N PRO A 322 -1.23 -24.58 -11.00
CA PRO A 322 -0.50 -25.86 -11.03
C PRO A 322 -0.24 -26.43 -12.44
N ALA A 323 -1.00 -26.01 -13.45
CA ALA A 323 -0.76 -26.42 -14.84
C ALA A 323 0.51 -25.78 -15.44
N PHE A 324 1.00 -24.69 -14.83
CA PHE A 324 2.14 -23.92 -15.31
C PHE A 324 3.37 -24.07 -14.40
N VAL A 325 3.17 -24.24 -13.09
CA VAL A 325 4.26 -24.31 -12.10
C VAL A 325 4.11 -25.51 -11.16
N PRO A 326 5.19 -26.26 -10.86
CA PRO A 326 5.11 -27.44 -10.00
C PRO A 326 4.73 -27.15 -8.53
N ARG A 327 5.11 -25.97 -8.03
CA ARG A 327 4.87 -25.53 -6.65
C ARG A 327 4.22 -24.15 -6.67
N PRO A 328 2.88 -24.06 -6.77
CA PRO A 328 2.19 -22.79 -6.78
C PRO A 328 2.29 -22.09 -5.41
N PRO A 329 2.40 -20.75 -5.37
CA PRO A 329 2.30 -20.01 -4.12
C PRO A 329 0.87 -20.06 -3.57
N ARG A 330 0.71 -19.76 -2.28
CA ARG A 330 -0.62 -19.47 -1.74
C ARG A 330 -1.15 -18.16 -2.34
N ILE A 331 -2.39 -18.16 -2.82
CA ILE A 331 -3.01 -16.99 -3.44
C ILE A 331 -4.02 -16.37 -2.47
N VAL A 332 -3.86 -15.08 -2.20
CA VAL A 332 -4.65 -14.37 -1.18
C VAL A 332 -5.15 -13.04 -1.73
N ALA A 333 -6.38 -12.67 -1.41
CA ALA A 333 -6.84 -11.28 -1.56
C ALA A 333 -6.50 -10.48 -0.30
N SER A 334 -5.99 -9.27 -0.50
CA SER A 334 -5.58 -8.40 0.59
C SER A 334 -6.75 -8.02 1.50
N PRO A 335 -6.62 -8.14 2.83
CA PRO A 335 -7.57 -7.56 3.78
C PRO A 335 -7.43 -6.03 3.90
N LEU A 336 -6.29 -5.46 3.49
CA LEU A 336 -6.07 -4.00 3.50
C LEU A 336 -6.71 -3.33 2.28
N GLY A 337 -6.81 -4.05 1.16
CA GLY A 337 -7.36 -3.56 -0.10
C GLY A 337 -6.77 -2.20 -0.48
N ASP A 338 -7.64 -1.22 -0.72
CA ASP A 338 -7.30 0.16 -1.05
C ASP A 338 -6.43 0.90 -0.03
N ARG A 339 -6.31 0.39 1.21
CA ARG A 339 -5.47 1.02 2.25
C ARG A 339 -4.04 0.51 2.26
N ALA A 340 -3.69 -0.53 1.49
CA ALA A 340 -2.38 -1.17 1.56
C ALA A 340 -1.22 -0.19 1.34
N VAL A 341 -1.35 0.68 0.33
CA VAL A 341 -0.35 1.73 0.03
C VAL A 341 -0.20 2.70 1.20
N LEU A 342 -1.32 3.17 1.77
CA LEU A 342 -1.32 4.14 2.87
C LEU A 342 -0.72 3.55 4.17
N VAL A 343 -1.03 2.27 4.45
CA VAL A 343 -0.45 1.51 5.57
C VAL A 343 1.05 1.32 5.35
N GLY A 344 1.46 0.97 4.13
CA GLY A 344 2.87 0.89 3.73
C GLY A 344 3.64 2.19 3.85
N ALA A 345 3.04 3.30 3.40
CA ALA A 345 3.60 4.64 3.55
C ALA A 345 3.83 4.95 5.04
N THR A 346 2.85 4.64 5.89
CA THR A 346 2.98 4.81 7.34
C THR A 346 4.14 3.97 7.89
N LYS A 347 4.26 2.71 7.49
CA LYS A 347 5.36 1.82 7.89
C LYS A 347 6.72 2.38 7.47
N LEU A 348 6.86 2.82 6.21
CA LEU A 348 8.11 3.39 5.72
C LEU A 348 8.49 4.67 6.47
N ALA A 349 7.51 5.53 6.78
CA ALA A 349 7.74 6.74 7.55
C ALA A 349 8.15 6.43 8.99
N LEU A 350 7.55 5.42 9.63
CA LEU A 350 7.95 4.92 10.95
C LEU A 350 9.38 4.39 10.94
N ASP A 351 9.75 3.60 9.94
CA ASP A 351 11.11 3.04 9.84
C ASP A 351 12.16 4.14 9.80
N HIS A 352 11.91 5.19 9.00
CA HIS A 352 12.81 6.35 8.94
C HIS A 352 12.83 7.12 10.26
N ALA A 353 11.67 7.34 10.88
CA ALA A 353 11.57 8.04 12.16
C ALA A 353 12.32 7.27 13.27
N HIS A 354 12.12 5.97 13.39
CA HIS A 354 12.83 5.12 14.35
C HIS A 354 14.33 5.14 14.09
N HIS A 355 14.77 5.04 12.83
CA HIS A 355 16.19 5.11 12.49
C HIS A 355 16.83 6.46 12.87
N GLN A 356 16.10 7.57 12.72
CA GLN A 356 16.54 8.89 13.17
C GLN A 356 16.64 8.97 14.70
N LEU A 357 15.65 8.43 15.42
CA LEU A 357 15.65 8.39 16.88
C LEU A 357 16.80 7.52 17.43
N PHE A 358 17.10 6.37 16.82
CA PHE A 358 18.25 5.54 17.18
C PHE A 358 19.58 6.28 16.99
N LYS A 359 19.76 7.00 15.88
CA LYS A 359 20.96 7.83 15.67
C LYS A 359 21.11 8.93 16.72
N LEU A 360 20.02 9.54 17.18
CA LEU A 360 20.05 10.53 18.26
C LEU A 360 20.45 9.90 19.58
N LEU A 361 20.00 8.68 19.87
CA LEU A 361 20.41 7.91 21.06
C LEU A 361 21.91 7.61 21.04
N ASP A 362 22.45 7.14 19.91
CA ASP A 362 23.87 6.86 19.75
C ASP A 362 24.73 8.13 19.96
N ALA A 363 24.26 9.27 19.43
CA ALA A 363 24.94 10.55 19.61
C ALA A 363 24.94 11.04 21.06
N HIS A 364 23.87 10.77 21.82
CA HIS A 364 23.76 11.13 23.25
C HIS A 364 24.57 10.20 24.16
N ALA A 365 24.77 8.93 23.78
CA ALA A 365 25.49 7.94 24.60
C ALA A 365 27.03 8.12 24.60
N GLY A 366 27.59 8.87 23.65
CA GLY A 366 29.04 9.08 23.51
C GLY A 366 29.85 7.82 23.10
N PRO A 367 31.13 7.92 22.70
CA PRO A 367 31.88 6.82 22.06
C PRO A 367 32.24 5.62 22.96
N SER A 368 31.75 5.54 24.21
CA SER A 368 32.31 4.65 25.25
C SER A 368 31.34 3.65 25.85
N GLN A 369 30.08 3.55 25.39
CA GLN A 369 29.07 2.72 26.08
C GLN A 369 28.52 1.52 25.30
N MET A 370 28.97 1.25 24.07
CA MET A 370 28.63 0.03 23.33
C MET A 370 29.85 -0.89 23.15
N ARG A 371 30.38 -1.38 24.27
CA ARG A 371 31.12 -2.65 24.33
C ARG A 371 30.64 -3.41 25.56
N VAL A 372 29.64 -4.27 25.37
CA VAL A 372 29.50 -5.56 26.05
C VAL A 372 28.81 -6.51 25.09
#